data_AF-A0A352SDU6-F1
#
_entry.id   AF-A0A352SDU6-F1
#
_cell.length_a   1.000
_cell.length_b   1.000
_cell.length_c   1.000
_cell.angle_alpha   90.00
_cell.angle_beta   90.00
_cell.angle_gamma   90.00
#
_symmetry.space_group_name_H-M   'P 1'
#
loop_
_entity.id
_entity.type
_entity.pdbx_description
1 polymer ?
#
loop_
_entity_poly.entity_id
_entity_poly.type
_entity_poly.pdbx_seq_one_letter_code
_entity_poly.pdbx_strand_id
1 'polypeptide(L)' 'MLRLNSHPSGRHFLQIPGPTNVPDRVLRAMDYPTIDHRGPEFQQLGKKVLADIRKIFQTTQPVVI' A
#
# COMPACT_ATOMS: atom_id res chain seq x y z
N MET A 1 -5.00 3.59 27.17
CA MET A 1 -4.92 3.30 25.73
C MET A 1 -6.15 3.89 25.05
N LEU A 2 -6.00 4.57 23.92
CA LEU A 2 -7.13 5.13 23.18
C LEU A 2 -7.99 3.99 22.60
N ARG A 3 -9.32 4.08 22.73
CA ARG A 3 -10.23 3.20 21.99
C ARG A 3 -10.35 3.72 20.56
N LEU A 4 -9.74 3.01 19.63
CA LEU A 4 -9.91 3.24 18.19
C LEU A 4 -11.17 2.49 17.71
N ASN A 5 -11.74 2.92 16.57
CA ASN A 5 -12.87 2.23 15.90
C ASN A 5 -14.17 2.17 16.72
N SER A 6 -14.53 3.27 17.40
CA SER A 6 -15.78 3.42 18.15
C SER A 6 -17.01 3.65 17.24
N HIS A 7 -17.31 2.68 16.37
CA HIS A 7 -18.50 2.67 15.52
C HIS A 7 -19.38 1.45 15.86
N PRO A 8 -20.66 1.42 15.42
CA PRO A 8 -21.51 0.24 15.53
C PRO A 8 -20.85 -1.01 14.96
N SER A 9 -21.41 -2.18 15.30
CA SER A 9 -20.90 -3.48 14.86
C SER A 9 -20.66 -3.53 13.33
N GLY A 10 -19.55 -4.17 12.95
CA GLY A 10 -19.11 -4.26 11.55
C GLY A 10 -17.85 -3.44 11.28
N ARG A 11 -17.42 -3.42 10.00
CA ARG A 11 -16.24 -2.67 9.55
C ARG A 11 -16.63 -1.22 9.29
N HIS A 12 -15.85 -0.27 9.79
CA HIS A 12 -16.02 1.14 9.42
C HIS A 12 -15.80 1.33 7.92
N PHE A 13 -16.74 1.98 7.24
CA PHE A 13 -16.57 2.43 5.87
C PHE A 13 -16.31 3.94 5.85
N LEU A 14 -15.13 4.33 5.38
CA LEU A 14 -14.74 5.72 5.20
C LEU A 14 -15.39 6.25 3.91
N GLN A 15 -16.42 7.09 4.06
CA GLN A 15 -17.16 7.71 2.94
C GLN A 15 -16.78 9.20 2.78
N ILE A 16 -15.47 9.48 2.82
CA ILE A 16 -14.89 10.82 2.62
C ILE A 16 -13.94 10.75 1.41
N PRO A 17 -13.56 11.86 0.76
CA PRO A 17 -12.71 11.86 -0.44
C PRO A 17 -11.22 11.51 -0.16
N GLY A 18 -10.93 10.80 0.93
CA GLY A 18 -9.58 10.37 1.32
C GLY A 18 -9.32 10.61 2.82
N PRO A 19 -8.64 9.67 3.51
CA PRO A 19 -8.16 8.37 3.02
C PRO A 19 -9.31 7.37 2.75
N THR A 20 -9.02 6.30 2.02
CA THR A 20 -9.95 5.19 1.77
C THR A 20 -9.64 3.99 2.68
N ASN A 21 -10.59 3.07 2.85
CA ASN A 21 -10.33 1.83 3.56
C ASN A 21 -9.28 0.98 2.81
N VAL A 22 -8.21 0.61 3.51
CA VAL A 22 -7.15 -0.24 2.95
C VAL A 22 -7.65 -1.70 2.82
N PRO A 23 -7.49 -2.36 1.66
CA PRO A 23 -7.82 -3.79 1.52
C PRO A 23 -7.00 -4.68 2.46
N ASP A 24 -7.61 -5.75 2.99
CA ASP A 24 -6.99 -6.59 4.04
C ASP A 24 -5.67 -7.25 3.59
N ARG A 25 -5.53 -7.55 2.30
CA ARG A 25 -4.27 -8.08 1.74
C ARG A 25 -3.11 -7.08 1.84
N VAL A 26 -3.40 -5.78 1.80
CA VAL A 26 -2.40 -4.71 1.90
C VAL A 26 -2.06 -4.45 3.36
N LEU A 27 -3.05 -4.45 4.25
CA LEU A 27 -2.81 -4.40 5.71
C LEU A 27 -1.89 -5.54 6.16
N ARG A 28 -2.17 -6.77 5.72
CA ARG A 28 -1.30 -7.93 6.00
C ARG A 28 0.11 -7.80 5.43
N ALA A 29 0.26 -7.19 4.25
CA ALA A 29 1.58 -6.96 3.67
C ALA A 29 2.38 -5.88 4.42
N MET A 30 1.71 -4.86 4.98
CA MET A 30 2.35 -3.82 5.79
C MET A 30 2.78 -4.30 7.18
N ASP A 31 2.20 -5.40 7.66
CA ASP A 31 2.58 -6.05 8.93
C ASP A 31 3.85 -6.90 8.83
N TYR A 32 4.45 -7.03 7.64
CA TYR A 32 5.72 -7.74 7.48
C TYR A 32 6.88 -7.00 8.14
N PRO A 33 7.91 -7.75 8.62
CA PRO A 33 9.12 -7.15 9.16
C PRO A 33 9.77 -6.18 8.17
N THR A 34 10.38 -5.12 8.71
CA THR A 34 11.19 -4.19 7.94
C THR A 34 12.30 -4.94 7.20
N ILE A 35 12.46 -4.65 5.92
CA ILE A 35 13.54 -5.16 5.08
C ILE A 35 14.64 -4.11 4.92
N ASP A 36 15.87 -4.55 4.64
CA ASP A 36 16.97 -3.64 4.32
C ASP A 36 16.73 -2.96 2.97
N HIS A 37 16.69 -1.63 2.98
CA HIS A 37 16.57 -0.79 1.77
C HIS A 37 17.71 -0.98 0.75
N ARG A 38 18.87 -1.49 1.15
CA ARG A 38 19.97 -1.84 0.23
C ARG A 38 20.03 -3.34 -0.09
N GLY A 39 19.12 -4.13 0.49
CA GLY A 39 19.04 -5.56 0.32
C GLY A 39 18.44 -5.99 -1.03
N PRO A 40 18.67 -7.24 -1.45
CA PRO A 40 18.16 -7.76 -2.70
C PRO A 40 16.62 -7.80 -2.78
N GLU A 41 15.93 -7.98 -1.65
CA GLU A 41 14.46 -8.00 -1.58
C GLU A 41 13.86 -6.64 -1.92
N PHE A 42 14.41 -5.56 -1.34
CA PHE A 42 13.96 -4.20 -1.62
C PHE A 42 14.20 -3.83 -3.08
N GLN A 43 15.37 -4.20 -3.64
CA GLN A 43 15.68 -3.98 -5.04
C GLN A 43 14.65 -4.64 -5.97
N GLN A 44 14.27 -5.90 -5.69
CA GLN A 44 13.28 -6.63 -6.47
C GLN A 44 11.89 -5.99 -6.36
N LEU A 45 11.47 -5.62 -5.14
CA LEU A 45 10.21 -4.94 -4.89
C LEU A 45 10.12 -3.61 -5.66
N GLY A 46 11.15 -2.76 -5.55
CA GLY A 46 11.20 -1.46 -6.22
C GLY A 46 11.12 -1.59 -7.75
N LYS A 47 11.90 -2.50 -8.34
CA LYS A 47 11.86 -2.77 -9.80
C LYS A 47 10.47 -3.21 -10.25
N LYS A 48 9.82 -4.09 -9.47
CA LYS A 48 8.47 -4.56 -9.80
C LYS A 48 7.44 -3.42 -9.73
N VAL A 49 7.48 -2.60 -8.69
CA VAL A 49 6.57 -1.44 -8.54
C VAL A 49 6.74 -0.45 -9.69
N LEU A 50 7.97 -0.08 -10.04
CA LEU A 50 8.25 0.83 -11.15
C LEU A 50 7.83 0.24 -12.52
N ALA A 51 7.94 -1.07 -12.70
CA ALA A 51 7.47 -1.73 -13.91
C ALA A 51 5.93 -1.72 -14.02
N ASP A 52 5.23 -1.97 -12.91
CA ASP A 52 3.77 -2.09 -12.87
C ASP A 52 3.05 -0.73 -12.86
N ILE A 53 3.64 0.31 -12.27
CA ILE A 53 3.02 1.65 -12.20
C ILE A 53 2.79 2.26 -13.59
N ARG A 54 3.59 1.84 -14.58
CA ARG A 54 3.39 2.16 -16.00
C ARG A 54 2.00 1.79 -16.53
N LYS A 55 1.39 0.72 -16.01
CA LYS A 55 0.03 0.30 -16.38
C LYS A 55 -1.03 1.30 -15.88
N ILE A 56 -0.78 1.92 -14.72
CA ILE A 56 -1.67 2.93 -14.13
C ILE A 56 -1.54 4.25 -14.90
N PHE A 57 -0.30 4.65 -15.18
CA PHE A 57 0.02 5.88 -15.94
C PHE A 57 -0.19 5.73 -17.45
N GLN A 58 -0.51 4.52 -17.93
CA GLN A 58 -0.71 4.21 -19.35
C GLN A 58 0.48 4.62 -20.24
N THR A 59 1.71 4.33 -19.78
CA THR A 59 2.95 4.70 -20.49
C THR A 59 3.86 3.50 -20.70
N THR A 60 4.67 3.55 -21.75
CA THR A 60 5.78 2.60 -21.97
C THR A 60 7.11 3.12 -21.44
N GLN A 61 7.22 4.45 -21.25
CA GLN A 61 8.41 5.11 -20.72
C GLN A 61 8.59 4.85 -19.22
N PRO A 62 9.82 4.98 -18.68
CA PRO A 62 10.04 4.94 -17.24
C PRO A 62 9.20 5.99 -16.51
N VAL A 63 8.57 5.60 -15.40
CA VAL A 63 7.92 6.53 -14.45
C VAL A 63 8.94 6.89 -13.38
N VAL A 64 9.07 8.19 -13.09
CA VAL A 64 10.00 8.73 -12.08
C VAL A 64 9.19 9.30 -10.92
N ILE A 65 9.50 8.84 -9.70
CA ILE A 65 8.85 9.18 -8.42
C ILE A 65 9.88 9.23 -7.30
#